data_AF-A0A0K8RB97-F1
#
_entry.id   AF-A0A0K8RB97-F1
#
_cell.length_a   1.000
_cell.length_b   1.000
_cell.length_c   1.000
_cell.angle_alpha   90.00
_cell.angle_beta   90.00
_cell.angle_gamma   90.00
#
_symmetry.space_group_name_H-M   'P 1'
#
loop_
_entity.id
_entity.type
_entity.pdbx_description
1 polymer ?
#
loop_
_entity_poly.entity_id
_entity_poly.type
_entity_poly.pdbx_seq_one_letter_code
_entity_poly.pdbx_strand_id
1 'polypeptide(L)'
;MSLDEITAQALLFFVAGTDTVMSSMTYATYFLALNPQCQERVLAEIDAAVEKRGVTYESLQDMPYLEACIKETMRLYSPDSVTMRMCTNETTVAGVHFKPGMNIDVPIAGVHYDPEFFPDPEKFQPERFLPENKGNLKPLTFLAFGAGPRNCVGMRLGIL
;
A
#
# COMPACT_ATOMS: atom_id res chain seq x y z
N MET A 1 4.12 29.81 -6.21
CA MET A 1 5.18 29.10 -5.48
C MET A 1 6.48 29.83 -5.69
N SER A 2 7.21 30.13 -4.61
CA SER A 2 8.59 30.62 -4.70
C SER A 2 9.54 29.51 -5.16
N LEU A 3 10.77 29.86 -5.54
CA LEU A 3 11.80 28.87 -5.87
C LEU A 3 12.07 27.94 -4.67
N ASP A 4 12.14 28.49 -3.47
CA ASP A 4 12.35 27.72 -2.24
C ASP A 4 11.23 26.69 -2.00
N GLU A 5 9.97 27.08 -2.25
CA GLU A 5 8.83 26.17 -2.15
C GLU A 5 8.90 25.06 -3.21
N ILE A 6 9.29 25.37 -4.45
CA ILE A 6 9.48 24.37 -5.51
C ILE A 6 10.58 23.38 -5.11
N THR A 7 11.73 23.87 -4.66
CA THR A 7 12.88 23.03 -4.27
C THR A 7 12.53 22.15 -3.07
N ALA A 8 11.85 22.68 -2.06
CA ALA A 8 11.41 21.91 -0.90
C ALA A 8 10.41 20.80 -1.28
N GLN A 9 9.44 21.09 -2.15
CA GLN A 9 8.49 20.08 -2.62
C GLN A 9 9.17 19.02 -3.49
N ALA A 10 10.11 19.40 -4.35
CA ALA A 10 10.86 18.44 -5.16
C ALA A 10 11.67 17.46 -4.29
N LEU A 11 12.34 17.96 -3.24
CA LEU A 11 13.05 17.13 -2.29
C LEU A 11 12.09 16.20 -1.52
N LEU A 12 10.94 16.72 -1.08
CA LEU A 12 9.93 15.93 -0.38
C LEU A 12 9.43 14.77 -1.25
N PHE A 13 9.11 15.02 -2.52
CA PHE A 13 8.66 13.97 -3.43
C PHE A 13 9.75 12.94 -3.72
N PHE A 14 11.01 13.38 -3.85
CA PHE A 14 12.13 12.47 -4.03
C PHE A 14 12.28 11.51 -2.85
N VAL A 15 12.31 12.03 -1.62
CA VAL A 15 12.45 11.20 -0.41
C VAL A 15 11.24 10.28 -0.24
N ALA A 16 10.03 10.84 -0.31
CA ALA A 16 8.80 10.08 -0.12
C ALA A 16 8.63 8.96 -1.16
N GLY A 17 9.06 9.18 -2.40
CA GLY A 17 9.00 8.19 -3.48
C GLY A 17 10.18 7.20 -3.52
N THR A 18 11.26 7.43 -2.77
CA THR A 18 12.44 6.56 -2.79
C THR A 18 12.35 5.49 -1.70
N ASP A 19 12.32 5.88 -0.43
CA ASP A 19 12.46 4.93 0.69
C ASP A 19 11.27 3.96 0.77
N THR A 20 10.06 4.46 0.53
CA THR A 20 8.83 3.66 0.57
C THR A 20 8.79 2.63 -0.56
N VAL A 21 9.22 2.99 -1.76
CA VAL A 21 9.27 2.09 -2.93
C VAL A 21 10.40 1.08 -2.78
N MET A 22 11.60 1.53 -2.39
CA MET A 22 12.75 0.63 -2.17
C MET A 22 12.43 -0.46 -1.15
N SER A 23 11.82 -0.08 -0.02
CA SER A 23 11.43 -1.04 1.00
C SER A 23 10.31 -1.96 0.52
N SER A 24 9.29 -1.44 -0.17
CA SER A 24 8.23 -2.26 -0.77
C SER A 24 8.77 -3.29 -1.77
N MET A 25 9.68 -2.90 -2.66
CA MET A 25 10.31 -3.81 -3.63
C MET A 25 11.17 -4.89 -2.94
N THR A 26 11.92 -4.49 -1.91
CA THR A 26 12.76 -5.40 -1.13
C THR A 26 11.92 -6.49 -0.50
N TYR A 27 10.83 -6.10 0.18
CA TYR A 27 9.95 -7.06 0.84
C TYR A 27 9.09 -7.84 -0.15
N ALA A 28 8.72 -7.28 -1.30
CA ALA A 28 8.01 -8.03 -2.34
C ALA A 28 8.88 -9.17 -2.85
N THR A 29 10.15 -8.88 -3.14
CA THR A 29 11.12 -9.90 -3.56
C THR A 29 11.34 -10.94 -2.46
N TYR A 30 11.46 -10.51 -1.20
CA TYR A 30 11.59 -11.41 -0.05
C TYR A 30 10.39 -12.36 0.10
N PHE A 31 9.16 -11.84 0.06
CA PHE A 31 7.97 -12.67 0.19
C PHE A 31 7.79 -13.61 -1.01
N LEU A 32 8.10 -13.18 -2.23
CA LEU A 32 8.08 -14.07 -3.40
C LEU A 32 9.12 -15.19 -3.26
N ALA A 33 10.33 -14.89 -2.79
CA ALA A 33 11.38 -15.91 -2.56
C ALA A 33 10.97 -16.95 -1.49
N LEU A 34 10.19 -16.53 -0.48
CA LEU A 34 9.63 -17.45 0.52
C LEU A 34 8.40 -18.21 0.04
N ASN A 35 7.78 -17.80 -1.07
CA ASN A 35 6.57 -18.40 -1.62
C ASN A 35 6.77 -18.78 -3.10
N PRO A 36 7.51 -19.87 -3.40
CA PRO A 36 7.88 -20.24 -4.77
C PRO A 36 6.69 -20.38 -5.72
N GLN A 37 5.55 -20.88 -5.24
CA GLN A 37 4.33 -21.00 -6.03
C GLN A 37 3.78 -19.63 -6.48
N CYS A 38 3.88 -18.61 -5.63
CA CYS A 38 3.52 -17.24 -5.99
C CYS A 38 4.52 -16.67 -6.99
N GLN A 39 5.82 -16.91 -6.77
CA GLN A 39 6.88 -16.46 -7.67
C GLN A 39 6.73 -17.05 -9.08
N GLU A 40 6.50 -18.36 -9.20
CA GLU A 40 6.27 -19.03 -10.49
C GLU A 40 5.05 -18.45 -11.22
N ARG A 41 3.96 -18.20 -10.49
CA ARG A 41 2.75 -17.60 -11.06
C ARG A 41 2.96 -16.17 -11.53
N VAL A 42 3.69 -15.35 -10.77
CA VAL A 42 4.07 -13.98 -11.18
C VAL A 42 4.95 -14.01 -12.44
N LEU A 43 5.95 -14.89 -12.49
CA LEU A 43 6.82 -15.01 -13.66
C LEU A 43 6.04 -15.41 -14.91
N ALA A 44 5.16 -16.42 -14.81
CA ALA A 44 4.31 -16.82 -15.92
C ALA A 44 3.37 -15.70 -16.40
N GLU A 45 2.82 -14.90 -15.48
CA GLU A 45 1.99 -13.74 -15.81
C GLU A 45 2.79 -12.64 -16.53
N ILE A 46 4.00 -12.35 -16.05
CA ILE A 46 4.92 -11.38 -16.67
C ILE A 46 5.30 -11.86 -18.08
N ASP A 47 5.73 -13.11 -18.24
CA ASP A 47 6.13 -13.67 -19.53
C ASP A 47 5.00 -13.58 -20.56
N ALA A 48 3.78 -13.95 -20.16
CA ALA A 48 2.61 -13.87 -21.05
C ALA A 48 2.25 -12.42 -21.44
N ALA A 49 2.31 -11.48 -20.50
CA ALA A 49 2.04 -10.07 -20.78
C ALA A 49 3.10 -9.44 -21.69
N VAL A 50 4.37 -9.78 -21.47
CA VAL A 50 5.50 -9.29 -22.27
C VAL A 50 5.51 -9.92 -23.67
N GLU A 51 5.19 -11.21 -23.81
CA GLU A 51 5.04 -11.84 -25.13
C GLU A 51 3.95 -11.17 -25.97
N LYS A 52 2.83 -10.80 -25.34
CA LYS A 52 1.68 -10.19 -26.00
C LYS A 52 1.94 -8.78 -26.53
N ARG A 53 2.67 -7.94 -25.79
CA ARG A 53 2.82 -6.50 -26.15
C ARG A 53 4.16 -5.85 -25.78
N GLY A 54 5.13 -6.61 -25.29
CA GLY A 54 6.40 -6.09 -24.75
C GLY A 54 6.25 -5.45 -23.37
N VAL A 55 7.34 -4.87 -22.87
CA VAL A 55 7.33 -4.10 -21.61
C VAL A 55 6.81 -2.69 -21.90
N THR A 56 5.51 -2.49 -21.67
CA THR A 56 4.82 -1.20 -21.86
C THR A 56 3.94 -0.85 -20.67
N TYR A 57 3.50 0.40 -20.56
CA TYR A 57 2.55 0.81 -19.53
C TYR A 57 1.25 -0.02 -19.59
N GLU A 58 0.77 -0.34 -20.78
CA GLU A 58 -0.44 -1.13 -20.96
C GLU A 58 -0.23 -2.61 -20.62
N SER A 59 1.01 -3.11 -20.61
CA SER A 59 1.30 -4.51 -20.23
C SER A 59 1.05 -4.76 -18.75
N LEU A 60 1.19 -3.72 -17.92
CA LEU A 60 0.90 -3.79 -16.48
C LEU A 60 -0.56 -4.13 -16.19
N GLN A 61 -1.49 -3.75 -17.09
CA GLN A 61 -2.91 -4.10 -16.95
C GLN A 61 -3.18 -5.60 -17.14
N ASP A 62 -2.25 -6.32 -17.77
CA ASP A 62 -2.31 -7.78 -17.93
C ASP A 62 -1.63 -8.51 -16.74
N MET A 63 -1.18 -7.81 -15.70
CA MET A 63 -0.45 -8.37 -14.55
C MET A 63 -1.18 -8.21 -13.19
N PRO A 64 -2.47 -8.61 -13.06
CA PRO A 64 -3.23 -8.42 -11.83
C PRO A 64 -2.69 -9.21 -10.63
N TYR A 65 -2.04 -10.36 -10.85
CA TYR A 65 -1.47 -11.15 -9.75
C TYR A 65 -0.18 -10.53 -9.20
N LEU A 66 0.67 -9.95 -10.06
CA LEU A 66 1.80 -9.13 -9.62
C LEU A 66 1.33 -7.95 -8.76
N GLU A 67 0.32 -7.19 -9.21
CA GLU A 67 -0.26 -6.09 -8.42
C GLU A 67 -0.80 -6.60 -7.07
N ALA A 68 -1.42 -7.78 -7.06
CA ALA A 68 -1.92 -8.40 -5.84
C ALA A 68 -0.79 -8.79 -4.87
N CYS A 69 0.34 -9.29 -5.38
CA CYS A 69 1.54 -9.59 -4.59
C CYS A 69 2.15 -8.33 -3.98
N ILE A 70 2.20 -7.23 -4.74
CA ILE A 70 2.68 -5.92 -4.25
C ILE A 70 1.79 -5.39 -3.13
N LYS A 71 0.45 -5.48 -3.28
CA LYS A 71 -0.49 -5.07 -2.23
C LYS A 71 -0.39 -5.93 -0.98
N GLU A 72 -0.29 -7.25 -1.11
CA GLU A 72 -0.12 -8.14 0.03
C GLU A 72 1.22 -7.93 0.74
N THR A 73 2.27 -7.61 -0.02
CA THR A 73 3.55 -7.15 0.55
C THR A 73 3.35 -5.91 1.40
N MET A 74 2.68 -4.87 0.90
CA MET A 74 2.45 -3.64 1.67
C MET A 74 1.49 -3.84 2.86
N ARG A 75 0.62 -4.86 2.81
CA ARG A 75 -0.18 -5.25 3.96
C ARG A 75 0.71 -5.82 5.07
N LEU A 76 1.55 -6.81 4.75
CA LEU A 76 2.41 -7.49 5.73
C LEU A 76 3.60 -6.65 6.19
N TYR A 77 4.23 -5.95 5.26
CA TYR A 77 5.31 -4.99 5.51
C TYR A 77 4.78 -3.61 5.13
N SER A 78 4.07 -2.98 6.06
CA SER A 78 3.54 -1.62 5.88
C SER A 78 4.68 -0.60 6.00
N PRO A 79 5.14 0.05 4.92
CA PRO A 79 6.26 0.98 4.98
C PRO A 79 5.97 2.14 5.94
N ASP A 80 4.73 2.64 5.89
CA ASP A 80 4.15 3.53 6.91
C ASP A 80 3.24 2.71 7.84
N SER A 81 3.72 2.44 9.06
CA SER A 81 3.03 1.58 10.04
C SER A 81 1.99 2.33 10.90
N VAL A 82 2.04 3.65 10.95
CA VAL A 82 1.13 4.53 11.70
C VAL A 82 0.90 5.83 10.95
N THR A 83 -0.32 6.38 11.01
CA THR A 83 -0.58 7.76 10.60
C THR A 83 -1.15 8.57 11.76
N MET A 84 -0.68 9.80 11.92
CA MET A 84 -0.97 10.62 13.09
C MET A 84 -1.75 11.88 12.69
N ARG A 85 -2.67 12.33 13.54
CA ARG A 85 -3.37 13.61 13.41
C ARG A 85 -3.37 14.33 14.75
N MET A 86 -3.25 15.66 14.70
CA MET A 86 -3.49 16.49 15.88
C MET A 86 -4.93 16.99 15.85
N CYS A 87 -5.66 16.76 16.93
CA CYS A 87 -6.98 17.34 17.14
C CYS A 87 -6.83 18.86 17.26
N THR A 88 -7.47 19.62 16.38
CA THR A 88 -7.46 21.09 16.41
C THR A 88 -8.76 21.68 16.95
N ASN A 89 -9.86 20.92 16.86
CA ASN A 89 -11.17 21.28 17.38
C ASN A 89 -11.71 20.11 18.21
N GLU A 90 -12.33 20.43 19.35
CA GLU A 90 -12.95 19.43 20.22
C GLU A 90 -13.97 18.59 19.43
N THR A 91 -13.87 17.27 19.54
CA THR A 91 -14.68 16.35 18.74
C THR A 91 -14.83 14.98 19.43
N THR A 92 -15.72 14.15 18.91
CA THR A 92 -15.90 12.76 19.34
C THR A 92 -15.86 11.84 18.11
N VAL A 93 -14.98 10.84 18.14
CA VAL A 93 -14.83 9.83 17.08
C VAL A 93 -14.98 8.45 17.70
N ALA A 94 -15.88 7.63 17.16
CA ALA A 94 -16.16 6.28 17.67
C ALA A 94 -16.45 6.23 19.20
N GLY A 95 -17.11 7.26 19.73
CA GLY A 95 -17.43 7.38 21.16
C GLY A 95 -16.26 7.86 22.03
N VAL A 96 -15.07 8.07 21.46
CA VAL A 96 -13.91 8.64 22.15
C VAL A 96 -13.88 10.14 21.96
N HIS A 97 -13.77 10.88 23.07
CA HIS A 97 -13.75 12.34 23.08
C HIS A 97 -12.31 12.88 23.01
N PHE A 98 -12.07 13.81 22.10
CA PHE A 98 -10.78 14.42 21.84
C PHE A 98 -10.83 15.93 22.04
N LYS A 99 -9.83 16.46 22.75
CA LYS A 99 -9.61 17.89 22.97
C LYS A 99 -8.52 18.42 22.04
N PRO A 100 -8.54 19.73 21.72
CA PRO A 100 -7.47 20.37 20.98
C PRO A 100 -6.08 20.08 21.59
N GLY A 101 -5.12 19.75 20.75
CA GLY A 101 -3.76 19.37 21.13
C GLY A 101 -3.54 17.86 21.38
N MET A 102 -4.60 17.05 21.44
CA MET A 102 -4.44 15.59 21.52
C MET A 102 -3.98 15.01 20.17
N ASN A 103 -3.02 14.09 20.21
CA ASN A 103 -2.66 13.27 19.05
C ASN A 103 -3.61 12.08 18.91
N ILE A 104 -3.92 11.75 17.67
CA ILE A 104 -4.74 10.62 17.26
C ILE A 104 -3.87 9.78 16.33
N ASP A 105 -3.53 8.58 16.79
CA ASP A 105 -2.67 7.65 16.06
C ASP A 105 -3.54 6.53 15.49
N VAL A 106 -3.45 6.30 14.18
CA VAL A 106 -4.13 5.22 13.49
C VAL A 106 -3.09 4.14 13.17
N PRO A 107 -3.15 2.96 13.83
CA PRO A 107 -2.16 1.91 13.68
C PRO A 107 -2.40 1.11 12.40
N ILE A 108 -1.87 1.57 11.27
CA ILE A 108 -2.02 0.93 9.95
C ILE A 108 -1.58 -0.54 10.01
N ALA A 109 -0.38 -0.81 10.56
CA ALA A 109 0.11 -2.18 10.70
C ALA A 109 -0.80 -3.03 11.60
N GLY A 110 -1.35 -2.45 12.67
CA GLY A 110 -2.31 -3.15 13.53
C GLY A 110 -3.58 -3.55 12.78
N VAL A 111 -4.16 -2.64 12.00
CA VAL A 111 -5.33 -2.93 11.15
C VAL A 111 -5.02 -3.99 10.10
N HIS A 112 -3.83 -3.94 9.48
CA HIS A 112 -3.40 -4.91 8.48
C HIS A 112 -3.18 -6.32 9.02
N TYR A 113 -2.87 -6.46 10.31
CA TYR A 113 -2.73 -7.75 10.99
C TYR A 113 -3.97 -8.17 11.79
N ASP A 114 -5.06 -7.41 11.73
CA ASP A 114 -6.29 -7.75 12.43
C ASP A 114 -7.03 -8.90 11.72
N PRO A 115 -7.22 -10.06 12.36
CA PRO A 115 -7.91 -11.19 11.75
C PRO A 115 -9.40 -10.93 11.45
N GLU A 116 -10.01 -9.90 12.05
CA GLU A 116 -11.38 -9.48 11.73
C GLU A 116 -11.48 -8.86 10.32
N PHE A 117 -10.36 -8.34 9.81
CA PHE A 117 -10.26 -7.70 8.50
C PHE A 117 -9.49 -8.57 7.50
N PHE A 118 -8.46 -9.27 7.97
CA PHE A 118 -7.59 -10.13 7.17
C PHE A 118 -7.45 -11.51 7.82
N PRO A 119 -8.35 -12.46 7.53
CA PRO A 119 -8.29 -13.82 8.10
C PRO A 119 -6.96 -14.50 7.78
N ASP A 120 -6.29 -15.16 8.72
CA ASP A 120 -4.89 -15.60 8.61
C ASP A 120 -3.92 -14.45 8.28
N PRO A 121 -3.83 -13.42 9.14
CA PRO A 121 -3.16 -12.15 8.83
C PRO A 121 -1.65 -12.27 8.61
N GLU A 122 -1.00 -13.32 9.12
CA GLU A 122 0.44 -13.53 8.96
C GLU A 122 0.82 -14.24 7.65
N LYS A 123 -0.17 -14.81 6.94
CA LYS A 123 0.09 -15.51 5.67
C LYS A 123 0.20 -14.52 4.52
N PHE A 124 1.19 -14.72 3.65
CA PHE A 124 1.28 -14.06 2.36
C PHE A 124 0.24 -14.67 1.41
N GLN A 125 -0.88 -13.99 1.25
CA GLN A 125 -2.00 -14.43 0.41
C GLN A 125 -2.40 -13.34 -0.60
N PRO A 126 -1.71 -13.25 -1.76
CA PRO A 126 -2.04 -12.28 -2.82
C PRO A 126 -3.49 -12.34 -3.28
N GLU A 127 -4.13 -13.51 -3.22
CA GLU A 127 -5.52 -13.74 -3.66
C GLU A 127 -6.51 -12.74 -3.05
N ARG A 128 -6.25 -12.20 -1.86
CA ARG A 128 -7.10 -11.17 -1.22
C ARG A 128 -7.32 -9.94 -2.10
N PHE A 129 -6.33 -9.60 -2.92
CA PHE A 129 -6.32 -8.39 -3.73
C PHE A 129 -6.65 -8.62 -5.21
N LEU A 130 -6.96 -9.85 -5.59
CA LEU A 130 -7.43 -10.14 -6.95
C LEU A 130 -8.80 -9.49 -7.22
N PRO A 131 -9.09 -9.08 -8.46
CA PRO A 131 -10.32 -8.36 -8.81
C PRO A 131 -11.61 -9.06 -8.33
N GLU A 132 -11.67 -10.39 -8.44
CA GLU A 132 -12.79 -11.22 -8.01
C GLU A 132 -13.02 -11.22 -6.49
N ASN A 133 -11.98 -10.97 -5.70
CA ASN A 133 -12.04 -10.96 -4.23
C ASN A 133 -12.16 -9.56 -3.62
N LYS A 134 -12.14 -8.51 -4.46
CA LYS A 134 -12.22 -7.11 -4.02
C LYS A 134 -13.44 -6.82 -3.15
N GLY A 135 -14.56 -7.52 -3.38
CA GLY A 135 -15.79 -7.38 -2.59
C GLY A 135 -15.67 -7.89 -1.14
N ASN A 136 -14.68 -8.72 -0.84
CA ASN A 136 -14.44 -9.28 0.50
C ASN A 136 -13.66 -8.30 1.40
N LEU A 137 -12.99 -7.31 0.82
CA LEU A 137 -12.21 -6.33 1.57
C LEU A 137 -13.14 -5.30 2.22
N LYS A 138 -13.14 -5.22 3.55
CA LYS A 138 -13.86 -4.16 4.26
C LYS A 138 -13.27 -2.80 3.89
N PRO A 139 -14.08 -1.79 3.53
CA PRO A 139 -13.57 -0.45 3.24
C PRO A 139 -12.72 0.11 4.38
N LEU A 140 -11.69 0.88 4.04
CA LEU A 140 -10.77 1.53 5.00
C LEU A 140 -9.95 0.58 5.89
N THR A 141 -9.77 -0.69 5.47
CA THR A 141 -8.90 -1.64 6.19
C THR A 141 -7.54 -1.86 5.52
N PHE A 142 -7.46 -1.76 4.18
CA PHE A 142 -6.18 -1.67 3.48
C PHE A 142 -5.76 -0.21 3.33
N LEU A 143 -4.76 0.21 4.11
CA LEU A 143 -4.34 1.60 4.31
C LEU A 143 -2.88 1.86 3.90
N ALA A 144 -2.29 1.02 3.05
CA ALA A 144 -0.91 1.17 2.57
C ALA A 144 -0.60 2.55 1.94
N PHE A 145 -1.60 3.20 1.34
CA PHE A 145 -1.50 4.55 0.78
C PHE A 145 -2.34 5.58 1.55
N GLY A 146 -2.79 5.24 2.75
CA GLY A 146 -3.73 6.04 3.53
C GLY A 146 -5.11 6.20 2.88
N ALA A 147 -5.93 7.09 3.43
CA ALA A 147 -7.27 7.37 2.96
C ALA A 147 -7.67 8.84 3.18
N GLY A 148 -8.74 9.27 2.50
CA GLY A 148 -9.28 10.63 2.62
C GLY A 148 -8.40 11.70 1.96
N PRO A 149 -8.53 12.98 2.35
CA PRO A 149 -7.90 14.11 1.66
C PRO A 149 -6.37 14.19 1.82
N ARG A 150 -5.78 13.29 2.60
CA ARG A 150 -4.34 13.20 2.86
C ARG A 150 -3.81 11.80 2.49
N ASN A 151 -4.46 11.12 1.56
CA ASN A 151 -3.93 9.88 0.99
C ASN A 151 -2.68 10.17 0.14
N CYS A 152 -1.91 9.12 -0.15
CA CYS A 152 -0.69 9.22 -0.93
C CYS A 152 -0.99 9.73 -2.35
N VAL A 153 -0.41 10.88 -2.70
CA VAL A 153 -0.51 11.46 -4.04
C VAL A 153 0.22 10.62 -5.10
N GLY A 154 1.22 9.84 -4.66
CA GLY A 154 2.02 8.96 -5.49
C GLY A 154 1.44 7.55 -5.68
N MET A 155 0.26 7.23 -5.13
CA MET A 155 -0.30 5.87 -5.12
C MET A 155 -0.30 5.20 -6.51
N ARG A 156 -0.65 5.95 -7.56
CA ARG A 156 -0.64 5.40 -8.92
C ARG A 156 0.77 5.08 -9.38
N LEU A 157 1.72 6.00 -9.17
CA LEU A 157 3.11 5.81 -9.57
C LEU A 157 3.80 4.71 -8.77
N GLY A 158 3.49 4.57 -7.48
CA GLY A 158 4.11 3.56 -6.62
C GLY A 158 3.66 2.12 -6.89
N ILE A 159 2.54 1.92 -7.60
CA ILE A 159 2.07 0.60 -8.05
C ILE A 159 2.63 0.24 -9.44
N LEU A 160 3.01 1.24 -10.25
CA LEU A 160 3.60 1.04 -11.57
C LEU A 160 5.03 0.51 -11.47
#